data_AF-A0A945YQ95-F1
#
_entry.id   AF-A0A945YQ95-F1
#
_cell.length_a   1.000
_cell.length_b   1.000
_cell.length_c   1.000
_cell.angle_alpha   90.00
_cell.angle_beta   90.00
_cell.angle_gamma   90.00
#
_symmetry.space_group_name_H-M   'P 1'
#
loop_
_entity.id
_entity.type
_entity.pdbx_description
1 polymer ?
#
loop_
_entity_poly.entity_id
_entity_poly.type
_entity_poly.pdbx_seq_one_letter_code
_entity_poly.pdbx_strand_id
1 'polypeptide(L)'
;MKYLTFLLIIIPAFCFSQGNSIQTSTGIPLSNIDFVTAAIQAELSPDDVLQELKAGNDRYKAGVPAVFNQRKASKIASIDGQFPYAMIINCIDSRSVPEIIFNQPVGAMFVSRTAAPVVGPVTIGGMEFASVHSGTKLILVMGHSQCGAIIGACAGVDTPSNLDHLLQKIQPAVKQTAMDNNDPLDCDDYQVIDQIARINVLNQMQAIYDQSPALSDLAAQGSIRIVGAMHNINTGNVTFFDKNGSPLSLND
;
A
#
# COMPACT_ATOMS: atom_id res chain seq x y z
N MET A 1 56.09 -18.18 -23.89
CA MET A 1 54.76 -18.49 -24.46
C MET A 1 53.86 -19.01 -23.35
N LYS A 2 53.01 -18.17 -22.77
CA LYS A 2 51.92 -18.58 -21.85
C LYS A 2 50.63 -18.12 -22.49
N TYR A 3 49.77 -19.07 -22.85
CA TYR A 3 48.47 -18.83 -23.47
C TYR A 3 47.53 -18.22 -22.43
N LEU A 4 46.98 -17.06 -22.73
CA LEU A 4 45.94 -16.39 -21.94
C LEU A 4 44.59 -16.82 -22.51
N THR A 5 43.93 -17.77 -21.83
CA THR A 5 42.61 -18.27 -22.21
C THR A 5 41.57 -17.21 -21.85
N PHE A 6 40.97 -16.57 -22.86
CA PHE A 6 39.79 -15.71 -22.67
C PHE A 6 38.59 -16.59 -22.32
N LEU A 7 38.16 -16.54 -21.06
CA LEU A 7 36.87 -17.11 -20.66
C LEU A 7 35.78 -16.12 -21.10
N LEU A 8 35.06 -16.42 -22.17
CA LEU A 8 33.81 -15.73 -22.51
C LEU A 8 32.78 -16.09 -21.41
N ILE A 9 32.55 -15.18 -20.48
CA ILE A 9 31.41 -15.25 -19.58
C ILE A 9 30.20 -14.80 -20.39
N ILE A 10 29.40 -15.75 -20.87
CA ILE A 10 28.06 -15.47 -21.36
C ILE A 10 27.21 -15.11 -20.13
N ILE A 11 27.01 -13.82 -19.92
CA ILE A 11 25.98 -13.32 -19.00
C ILE A 11 24.64 -13.66 -19.68
N PRO A 12 23.79 -14.51 -19.08
CA PRO A 12 22.46 -14.73 -19.64
C PRO A 12 21.73 -13.40 -19.60
N ALA A 13 21.28 -12.93 -20.76
CA ALA A 13 20.34 -11.84 -20.86
C ALA A 13 19.07 -12.27 -20.11
N PHE A 14 18.94 -11.84 -18.86
CA PHE A 14 17.68 -11.87 -18.14
C PHE A 14 16.73 -10.98 -18.94
N CYS A 15 15.91 -11.62 -19.77
CA CYS A 15 14.74 -11.00 -20.36
C CYS A 15 13.79 -10.75 -19.19
N PHE A 16 13.91 -9.57 -18.57
CA PHE A 16 12.87 -9.06 -17.70
C PHE A 16 11.59 -9.06 -18.52
N SER A 17 10.59 -9.84 -18.10
CA SER A 17 9.24 -9.62 -18.62
C SER A 17 8.93 -8.17 -18.27
N GLN A 18 8.88 -7.30 -19.29
CA GLN A 18 8.31 -5.98 -19.10
C GLN A 18 6.86 -6.24 -18.74
N GLY A 19 6.55 -6.23 -17.43
CA GLY A 19 5.17 -6.06 -17.00
C GLY A 19 4.68 -4.80 -17.71
N ASN A 20 3.58 -4.92 -18.45
CA ASN A 20 3.01 -3.81 -19.21
C ASN A 20 2.95 -2.57 -18.30
N SER A 21 3.86 -1.63 -18.51
CA SER A 21 3.88 -0.39 -17.75
C SER A 21 2.64 0.39 -18.16
N ILE A 22 1.85 0.87 -17.20
CA ILE A 22 0.70 1.73 -17.49
C ILE A 22 1.22 2.97 -18.22
N GLN A 23 0.64 3.25 -19.38
CA GLN A 23 0.99 4.39 -20.22
C GLN A 23 -0.12 5.43 -20.15
N THR A 24 0.26 6.71 -20.17
CA THR A 24 -0.68 7.81 -20.42
C THR A 24 -1.24 7.72 -21.84
N SER A 25 -2.28 8.51 -22.15
CA SER A 25 -2.81 8.66 -23.53
C SER A 25 -1.75 9.03 -24.57
N THR A 26 -0.61 9.59 -24.15
CA THR A 26 0.55 9.92 -25.00
C THR A 26 1.56 8.78 -25.14
N GLY A 27 1.28 7.58 -24.61
CA GLY A 27 2.16 6.40 -24.67
C GLY A 27 3.35 6.45 -23.71
N ILE A 28 3.37 7.37 -22.73
CA ILE A 28 4.48 7.53 -21.78
C ILE A 28 4.18 6.69 -20.53
N PRO A 29 5.08 5.76 -20.13
CA PRO A 29 4.92 5.02 -18.88
C PRO A 29 4.82 5.96 -17.66
N LEU A 30 3.92 5.67 -16.71
CA LEU A 30 3.80 6.45 -15.47
C LEU A 30 5.11 6.51 -14.68
N SER A 31 5.92 5.44 -14.73
CA SER A 31 7.26 5.38 -14.13
C SER A 31 8.27 6.37 -14.72
N ASN A 32 7.97 6.98 -15.87
CA ASN A 32 8.79 8.01 -16.53
C ASN A 32 8.25 9.43 -16.32
N ILE A 33 7.22 9.60 -15.49
CA ILE A 33 6.58 10.88 -15.24
C ILE A 33 7.00 11.41 -13.87
N ASP A 34 7.67 12.57 -13.85
CA ASP A 34 8.15 13.21 -12.61
C ASP A 34 7.00 13.67 -11.69
N PHE A 35 5.82 14.02 -12.23
CA PHE A 35 4.71 14.58 -11.47
C PHE A 35 3.36 14.28 -12.13
N VAL A 36 2.32 14.07 -11.32
CA VAL A 36 0.97 13.78 -11.80
C VAL A 36 0.22 15.08 -12.06
N THR A 37 -0.48 15.15 -13.20
CA THR A 37 -1.36 16.27 -13.57
C THR A 37 -2.83 15.84 -13.52
N ALA A 38 -3.76 16.81 -13.53
CA ALA A 38 -5.19 16.53 -13.61
C ALA A 38 -5.56 15.64 -14.81
N ALA A 39 -4.97 15.90 -15.97
CA ALA A 39 -5.23 15.13 -17.19
C ALA A 39 -4.78 13.67 -17.04
N ILE A 40 -3.57 13.45 -16.50
CA ILE A 40 -3.06 12.10 -16.24
C ILE A 40 -3.97 11.38 -15.24
N GLN A 41 -4.29 12.00 -14.11
CA GLN A 41 -5.14 11.39 -13.07
C GLN A 41 -6.54 11.03 -13.61
N ALA A 42 -7.11 11.85 -14.49
CA ALA A 42 -8.42 11.63 -15.08
C ALA A 42 -8.48 10.43 -16.03
N GLU A 43 -7.36 10.08 -16.68
CA GLU A 43 -7.24 8.93 -17.59
C GLU A 43 -7.12 7.59 -16.85
N LEU A 44 -6.71 7.60 -15.58
CA LEU A 44 -6.43 6.38 -14.84
C LEU A 44 -7.71 5.74 -14.29
N SER A 45 -7.85 4.44 -14.51
CA SER A 45 -8.78 3.59 -13.78
C SER A 45 -8.20 3.18 -12.40
N PRO A 46 -9.03 2.71 -11.46
CA PRO A 46 -8.54 2.14 -10.22
C PRO A 46 -7.55 0.97 -10.42
N ASP A 47 -7.74 0.18 -11.48
CA ASP A 47 -6.89 -0.98 -11.77
C ASP A 47 -5.54 -0.57 -12.37
N ASP A 48 -5.51 0.48 -13.20
CA ASP A 48 -4.24 1.09 -13.66
C ASP A 48 -3.39 1.55 -12.47
N VAL A 49 -4.02 2.21 -11.49
CA VAL A 49 -3.33 2.66 -10.28
C VAL A 49 -2.81 1.48 -9.46
N LEU A 50 -3.62 0.45 -9.26
CA LEU A 50 -3.19 -0.75 -8.54
C LEU A 50 -2.02 -1.45 -9.25
N GLN A 51 -2.07 -1.56 -10.58
CA GLN A 51 -1.00 -2.14 -11.38
C GLN A 51 0.29 -1.32 -11.28
N GLU A 52 0.20 0.02 -11.31
CA GLU A 52 1.38 0.87 -11.15
C GLU A 52 2.01 0.73 -9.75
N LEU A 53 1.20 0.64 -8.69
CA LEU A 53 1.74 0.38 -7.34
C LEU A 53 2.42 -1.00 -7.25
N LYS A 54 1.84 -2.04 -7.85
CA LYS A 54 2.46 -3.37 -7.93
C LYS A 54 3.79 -3.33 -8.68
N ALA A 55 3.81 -2.70 -9.86
CA ALA A 55 5.03 -2.53 -10.67
C ALA A 55 6.09 -1.72 -9.93
N GLY A 56 5.67 -0.70 -9.19
CA GLY A 56 6.52 0.08 -8.29
C GLY A 56 7.16 -0.75 -7.17
N ASN A 57 6.40 -1.65 -6.55
CA ASN A 57 6.93 -2.58 -5.57
C ASN A 57 7.91 -3.59 -6.17
N ASP A 58 7.67 -4.04 -7.40
CA ASP A 58 8.61 -4.90 -8.11
C ASP A 58 9.94 -4.19 -8.39
N ARG A 59 9.91 -2.90 -8.78
CA ARG A 59 11.13 -2.09 -8.93
C ARG A 59 11.88 -1.92 -7.60
N TYR A 60 11.15 -1.66 -6.51
CA TYR A 60 11.73 -1.55 -5.17
C TYR A 60 12.44 -2.84 -4.74
N LYS A 61 11.76 -3.99 -4.84
CA LYS A 61 12.33 -5.31 -4.53
C LYS A 61 13.56 -5.65 -5.36
N ALA A 62 13.55 -5.27 -6.64
CA ALA A 62 14.66 -5.53 -7.54
C ALA A 62 15.86 -4.60 -7.33
N GLY A 63 15.75 -3.58 -6.47
CA GLY A 63 16.82 -2.60 -6.23
C GLY A 63 17.09 -1.67 -7.43
N VAL A 64 16.16 -1.59 -8.37
CA VAL A 64 16.24 -0.76 -9.59
C VAL A 64 15.08 0.24 -9.65
N PRO A 65 15.01 1.19 -8.70
CA PRO A 65 13.91 2.16 -8.65
C PRO A 65 13.92 3.09 -9.87
N ALA A 66 12.73 3.47 -10.33
CA ALA A 66 12.56 4.61 -11.22
C ALA A 66 13.12 5.88 -10.56
N VAL A 67 13.74 6.73 -11.37
CA VAL A 67 14.39 7.96 -10.92
C VAL A 67 13.48 9.15 -11.22
N PHE A 68 12.90 9.72 -10.17
CA PHE A 68 12.07 10.92 -10.26
C PHE A 68 12.83 12.16 -9.80
N ASN A 69 12.59 13.29 -10.45
CA ASN A 69 13.03 14.58 -9.93
C ASN A 69 12.07 15.07 -8.83
N GLN A 70 12.25 14.54 -7.61
CA GLN A 70 11.36 14.79 -6.47
C GLN A 70 11.21 16.29 -6.12
N ARG A 71 12.29 17.07 -6.25
CA ARG A 71 12.24 18.53 -5.99
C ARG A 71 11.41 19.27 -7.03
N LYS A 72 11.55 18.89 -8.31
CA LYS A 72 10.72 19.44 -9.39
C LYS A 72 9.26 19.04 -9.19
N ALA A 73 9.00 17.77 -8.87
CA ALA A 73 7.66 17.27 -8.59
C ALA A 73 6.97 18.05 -7.46
N SER A 74 7.66 18.20 -6.33
CA SER A 74 7.19 18.98 -5.18
C SER A 74 6.91 20.44 -5.55
N LYS A 75 7.81 21.08 -6.33
CA LYS A 75 7.63 22.47 -6.77
C LYS A 75 6.38 22.62 -7.63
N ILE A 76 6.19 21.75 -8.62
CA ILE A 76 5.03 21.81 -9.53
C ILE A 76 3.73 21.58 -8.74
N ALA A 77 3.68 20.53 -7.91
CA ALA A 77 2.51 20.25 -7.08
C ALA A 77 2.13 21.39 -6.13
N SER A 78 3.10 22.20 -5.70
CA SER A 78 2.87 23.37 -4.84
C SER A 78 2.35 24.60 -5.59
N ILE A 79 2.59 24.70 -6.90
CA ILE A 79 2.18 25.86 -7.72
C ILE A 79 0.86 25.58 -8.43
N ASP A 80 0.75 24.41 -9.06
CA ASP A 80 -0.35 24.07 -9.97
C ASP A 80 -1.43 23.21 -9.29
N GLY A 81 -1.22 22.84 -8.02
CA GLY A 81 -2.04 21.89 -7.29
C GLY A 81 -1.52 20.46 -7.40
N GLN A 82 -2.01 19.58 -6.53
CA GLN A 82 -1.66 18.17 -6.51
C GLN A 82 -2.82 17.32 -7.05
N PHE A 83 -2.50 16.27 -7.80
CA PHE A 83 -3.48 15.34 -8.37
C PHE A 83 -3.14 13.87 -8.04
N PRO A 84 -3.09 13.48 -6.75
CA PRO A 84 -2.67 12.14 -6.37
C PRO A 84 -3.66 11.10 -6.88
N TYR A 85 -3.21 10.01 -7.48
CA TYR A 85 -4.11 8.98 -7.99
C TYR A 85 -4.44 7.92 -6.93
N ALA A 86 -3.72 7.89 -5.80
CA ALA A 86 -3.93 6.94 -4.70
C ALA A 86 -3.97 7.61 -3.32
N MET A 87 -4.72 7.01 -2.40
CA MET A 87 -4.72 7.30 -0.96
C MET A 87 -4.25 6.05 -0.20
N ILE A 88 -3.15 6.17 0.53
CA ILE A 88 -2.56 5.05 1.28
C ILE A 88 -2.79 5.24 2.77
N ILE A 89 -3.44 4.26 3.41
CA ILE A 89 -3.56 4.14 4.86
C ILE A 89 -2.52 3.13 5.33
N ASN A 90 -1.50 3.59 6.05
CA ASN A 90 -0.35 2.76 6.37
C ASN A 90 0.03 2.88 7.86
N CYS A 91 0.84 1.95 8.35
CA CYS A 91 1.36 2.03 9.71
C CYS A 91 2.32 3.23 9.90
N ILE A 92 2.40 3.76 11.13
CA ILE A 92 3.46 4.72 11.51
C ILE A 92 4.86 4.10 11.55
N ASP A 93 4.98 2.78 11.38
CA ASP A 93 6.25 2.05 11.38
C ASP A 93 7.25 2.65 10.38
N SER A 94 8.41 3.08 10.88
CA SER A 94 9.42 3.78 10.09
C SER A 94 10.02 2.94 8.96
N ARG A 95 9.82 1.62 8.95
CA ARG A 95 10.29 0.68 7.92
C ARG A 95 9.26 0.50 6.80
N SER A 96 8.01 0.92 7.01
CA SER A 96 6.94 0.86 6.02
C SER A 96 6.66 2.26 5.46
N VAL A 97 7.41 2.68 4.43
CA VAL A 97 7.28 4.01 3.79
C VAL A 97 6.69 3.87 2.37
N PRO A 98 5.39 4.18 2.16
CA PRO A 98 4.68 3.85 0.92
C PRO A 98 5.30 4.42 -0.35
N GLU A 99 5.75 5.68 -0.32
CA GLU A 99 6.33 6.37 -1.47
C GLU A 99 7.63 5.68 -1.95
N ILE A 100 8.39 5.10 -1.01
CA ILE A 100 9.61 4.35 -1.28
C ILE A 100 9.27 2.94 -1.76
N ILE A 101 8.41 2.23 -1.02
CA ILE A 101 8.06 0.83 -1.27
C ILE A 101 7.34 0.66 -2.61
N PHE A 102 6.52 1.63 -3.00
CA PHE A 102 5.85 1.65 -4.30
C PHE A 102 6.62 2.46 -5.34
N ASN A 103 7.80 3.00 -5.01
CA ASN A 103 8.64 3.77 -5.92
C ASN A 103 7.85 4.79 -6.75
N GLN A 104 7.31 5.81 -6.08
CA GLN A 104 6.47 6.85 -6.68
C GLN A 104 7.02 8.26 -6.45
N PRO A 105 6.67 9.24 -7.32
CA PRO A 105 7.09 10.63 -7.14
C PRO A 105 6.24 11.37 -6.09
N VAL A 106 6.79 12.45 -5.53
CA VAL A 106 6.05 13.40 -4.70
C VAL A 106 4.82 13.90 -5.45
N GLY A 107 3.65 13.86 -4.78
CA GLY A 107 2.37 14.30 -5.33
C GLY A 107 1.58 13.20 -6.06
N ALA A 108 2.12 11.98 -6.19
CA ALA A 108 1.40 10.86 -6.80
C ALA A 108 0.40 10.17 -5.85
N MET A 109 0.63 10.23 -4.54
CA MET A 109 -0.26 9.64 -3.54
C MET A 109 -0.45 10.56 -2.33
N PHE A 110 -1.64 10.50 -1.73
CA PHE A 110 -1.84 10.91 -0.34
C PHE A 110 -1.48 9.76 0.59
N VAL A 111 -0.98 10.08 1.78
CA VAL A 111 -0.62 9.08 2.79
C VAL A 111 -1.12 9.53 4.16
N SER A 112 -1.91 8.67 4.81
CA SER A 112 -2.28 8.80 6.22
C SER A 112 -1.67 7.66 7.01
N ARG A 113 -1.06 7.97 8.16
CA ARG A 113 -0.34 6.99 8.98
C ARG A 113 -0.84 6.95 10.41
N THR A 114 -1.29 5.77 10.84
CA THR A 114 -1.69 5.45 12.22
C THR A 114 -1.05 4.12 12.62
N ALA A 115 -0.87 3.83 13.91
CA ALA A 115 -0.39 2.50 14.30
C ALA A 115 -1.44 1.43 13.90
N ALA A 116 -0.96 0.30 13.36
CA ALA A 116 -1.78 -0.80 12.85
C ALA A 116 -2.91 -0.36 11.89
N PRO A 117 -2.55 0.28 10.77
CA PRO A 117 -3.36 1.28 10.02
C PRO A 117 -4.81 1.50 10.50
N VAL A 118 -5.01 1.81 11.78
CA VAL A 118 -6.34 1.91 12.39
C VAL A 118 -7.08 3.10 11.78
N VAL A 119 -8.34 2.86 11.39
CA VAL A 119 -9.22 3.88 10.83
C VAL A 119 -10.23 4.39 11.87
N GLY A 120 -10.58 5.66 11.72
CA GLY A 120 -11.67 6.33 12.42
C GLY A 120 -12.11 7.58 11.66
N PRO A 121 -13.01 8.41 12.24
CA PRO A 121 -13.64 9.52 11.54
C PRO A 121 -12.66 10.50 10.86
N VAL A 122 -11.54 10.83 11.50
CA VAL A 122 -10.54 11.76 10.93
C VAL A 122 -9.84 11.17 9.72
N THR A 123 -9.38 9.92 9.81
CA THR A 123 -8.73 9.23 8.67
C THR A 123 -9.71 8.97 7.54
N ILE A 124 -10.98 8.65 7.85
CA ILE A 124 -12.03 8.46 6.85
C ILE A 124 -12.34 9.79 6.16
N GLY A 125 -12.46 10.90 6.89
CA GLY A 125 -12.62 12.22 6.29
C GLY A 125 -11.47 12.60 5.36
N GLY A 126 -10.23 12.17 5.67
CA GLY A 126 -9.10 12.28 4.76
C GLY A 126 -9.26 11.45 3.49
N MET A 127 -9.82 10.24 3.57
CA MET A 127 -10.13 9.41 2.41
C MET A 127 -11.26 10.02 1.57
N GLU A 128 -12.31 10.54 2.19
CA GLU A 128 -13.39 11.26 1.50
C GLU A 128 -12.86 12.49 0.79
N PHE A 129 -11.99 13.28 1.42
CA PHE A 129 -11.30 14.38 0.75
C PHE A 129 -10.49 13.88 -0.45
N ALA A 130 -9.70 12.83 -0.28
CA ALA A 130 -8.86 12.27 -1.34
C ALA A 130 -9.69 11.78 -2.55
N SER A 131 -10.77 11.05 -2.30
CA SER A 131 -11.57 10.41 -3.36
C SER A 131 -12.67 11.31 -3.93
N VAL A 132 -13.45 11.98 -3.07
CA VAL A 132 -14.58 12.82 -3.49
C VAL A 132 -14.10 14.18 -4.02
N HIS A 133 -13.15 14.81 -3.32
CA HIS A 133 -12.69 16.15 -3.70
C HIS A 133 -11.49 16.13 -4.63
N SER A 134 -10.46 15.33 -4.32
CA SER A 134 -9.21 15.32 -5.07
C SER A 134 -9.13 14.28 -6.20
N GLY A 135 -10.11 13.37 -6.30
CA GLY A 135 -10.24 12.44 -7.43
C GLY A 135 -9.31 11.22 -7.44
N THR A 136 -8.74 10.81 -6.29
CA THR A 136 -7.96 9.56 -6.20
C THR A 136 -8.77 8.37 -6.67
N LYS A 137 -8.15 7.42 -7.37
CA LYS A 137 -8.79 6.21 -7.93
C LYS A 137 -8.65 4.98 -7.04
N LEU A 138 -7.68 4.98 -6.12
CA LEU A 138 -7.41 3.84 -5.26
C LEU A 138 -7.28 4.27 -3.79
N ILE A 139 -7.94 3.55 -2.90
CA ILE A 139 -7.65 3.55 -1.46
C ILE A 139 -6.95 2.24 -1.14
N LEU A 140 -5.74 2.29 -0.58
CA LEU A 140 -4.98 1.13 -0.14
C LEU A 140 -4.83 1.13 1.38
N VAL A 141 -5.36 0.11 2.06
CA VAL A 141 -5.12 -0.12 3.50
C VAL A 141 -3.99 -1.13 3.64
N MET A 142 -2.84 -0.69 4.11
CA MET A 142 -1.61 -1.49 4.13
C MET A 142 -1.11 -1.74 5.55
N GLY A 143 -1.26 -3.00 5.98
CA GLY A 143 -0.57 -3.54 7.15
C GLY A 143 0.86 -3.97 6.80
N HIS A 144 1.60 -4.45 7.79
CA HIS A 144 2.93 -4.98 7.57
C HIS A 144 3.29 -6.08 8.56
N SER A 145 4.29 -6.89 8.20
CA SER A 145 4.78 -7.95 9.08
C SER A 145 5.46 -7.40 10.33
N GLN A 146 5.43 -8.16 11.43
CA GLN A 146 6.07 -7.82 12.71
C GLN A 146 5.65 -6.45 13.26
N CYS A 147 4.34 -6.14 13.20
CA CYS A 147 3.82 -4.85 13.63
C CYS A 147 3.76 -4.72 15.16
N GLY A 148 4.48 -3.73 15.71
CA GLY A 148 4.57 -3.52 17.16
C GLY A 148 3.22 -3.25 17.85
N ALA A 149 2.30 -2.54 17.19
CA ALA A 149 0.97 -2.30 17.73
C ALA A 149 0.10 -3.58 17.74
N ILE A 150 0.28 -4.46 16.75
CA ILE A 150 -0.38 -5.77 16.72
C ILE A 150 0.17 -6.67 17.83
N ILE A 151 1.50 -6.69 18.03
CA ILE A 151 2.15 -7.41 19.13
C ILE A 151 1.60 -6.93 20.48
N GLY A 152 1.56 -5.61 20.70
CA GLY A 152 1.02 -5.04 21.94
C GLY A 152 -0.45 -5.39 22.17
N ALA A 153 -1.27 -5.38 21.12
CA ALA A 153 -2.68 -5.79 21.22
C ALA A 153 -2.83 -7.28 21.52
N CYS A 154 -2.01 -8.15 20.91
CA CYS A 154 -2.01 -9.59 21.16
C CYS A 154 -1.62 -9.89 22.61
N ALA A 155 -0.50 -9.31 23.07
CA ALA A 155 0.07 -9.59 24.39
C ALA A 155 -0.72 -8.95 25.56
N GLY A 156 -1.68 -8.05 25.28
CA GLY A 156 -2.49 -7.41 26.31
C GLY A 156 -1.68 -6.50 27.24
N VAL A 157 -0.71 -5.76 26.70
CA VAL A 157 0.18 -4.90 27.50
C VAL A 157 -0.58 -3.73 28.14
N ASP A 158 -0.22 -3.38 29.38
CA ASP A 158 -0.74 -2.18 30.04
C ASP A 158 -0.24 -0.92 29.32
N THR A 159 -1.16 -0.01 28.99
CA THR A 159 -0.83 1.18 28.20
C THR A 159 -1.53 2.45 28.68
N PRO A 160 -0.96 3.64 28.43
CA PRO A 160 -1.67 4.90 28.64
C PRO A 160 -2.94 4.98 27.79
N SER A 161 -3.92 5.78 28.23
CA SER A 161 -5.29 5.82 27.68
C SER A 161 -5.38 5.94 26.15
N ASN A 162 -4.58 6.80 25.52
CA ASN A 162 -4.63 6.96 24.06
C ASN A 162 -4.10 5.74 23.30
N LEU A 163 -3.09 5.06 23.84
CA LEU A 163 -2.56 3.84 23.25
C LEU A 163 -3.54 2.69 23.48
N ASP A 164 -4.15 2.61 24.67
CA ASP A 164 -5.21 1.64 24.97
C ASP A 164 -6.39 1.77 23.99
N HIS A 165 -6.88 2.99 23.74
CA HIS A 165 -7.91 3.24 22.73
C HIS A 165 -7.52 2.73 21.33
N LEU A 166 -6.25 2.84 20.95
CA LEU A 166 -5.75 2.32 19.67
C LEU A 166 -5.71 0.79 19.69
N LEU A 167 -5.19 0.17 20.74
CA LEU A 167 -5.11 -1.30 20.84
C LEU A 167 -6.50 -1.93 20.89
N GLN A 168 -7.49 -1.28 21.52
CA GLN A 168 -8.89 -1.71 21.53
C GLN A 168 -9.50 -1.80 20.11
N LYS A 169 -9.05 -0.96 19.17
CA LYS A 169 -9.47 -1.05 17.76
C LYS A 169 -8.89 -2.27 17.03
N ILE A 170 -7.80 -2.84 17.55
CA ILE A 170 -7.13 -4.03 17.01
C ILE A 170 -7.71 -5.31 17.64
N GLN A 171 -8.22 -5.25 18.87
CA GLN A 171 -8.76 -6.41 19.60
C GLN A 171 -9.74 -7.30 18.82
N PRO A 172 -10.63 -6.79 17.95
CA PRO A 172 -11.46 -7.66 17.12
C PRO A 172 -10.66 -8.63 16.24
N ALA A 173 -9.52 -8.19 15.70
CA ALA A 173 -8.64 -9.05 14.89
C ALA A 173 -7.93 -10.12 15.74
N VAL A 174 -7.51 -9.75 16.96
CA VAL A 174 -6.91 -10.69 17.93
C VAL A 174 -7.92 -11.79 18.27
N LYS A 175 -9.15 -11.42 18.62
CA LYS A 175 -10.22 -12.37 18.96
C LYS A 175 -10.55 -13.30 17.79
N GLN A 176 -10.67 -12.76 16.58
CA GLN A 176 -10.92 -13.57 15.39
C GLN A 176 -9.80 -14.60 15.15
N THR A 177 -8.53 -14.17 15.30
CA THR A 177 -7.39 -15.07 15.12
C THR A 177 -7.40 -16.22 16.15
N ALA A 178 -7.72 -15.92 17.40
CA ALA A 178 -7.83 -16.95 18.45
C ALA A 178 -8.94 -17.97 18.15
N MET A 179 -10.07 -17.49 17.61
CA MET A 179 -11.17 -18.35 17.17
C MET A 179 -10.77 -19.23 15.99
N ASP A 180 -10.11 -18.67 14.98
CA ASP A 180 -9.69 -19.40 13.77
C ASP A 180 -8.64 -20.48 14.08
N ASN A 181 -7.73 -20.21 15.04
CA ASN A 181 -6.67 -21.14 15.42
C ASN A 181 -7.13 -22.19 16.45
N ASN A 182 -8.30 -22.00 17.09
CA ASN A 182 -8.85 -22.87 18.12
C ASN A 182 -7.87 -23.17 19.28
N ASP A 183 -7.03 -22.20 19.63
CA ASP A 183 -5.97 -22.29 20.66
C ASP A 183 -5.66 -20.88 21.21
N PRO A 184 -5.08 -20.74 22.42
CA PRO A 184 -4.51 -19.46 22.85
C PRO A 184 -3.43 -19.01 21.87
N LEU A 185 -3.34 -17.70 21.65
CA LEU A 185 -2.39 -17.13 20.72
C LEU A 185 -0.99 -17.08 21.34
N ASP A 186 0.01 -17.56 20.59
CA ASP A 186 1.41 -17.27 20.86
C ASP A 186 1.77 -15.90 20.26
N CYS A 187 1.83 -14.88 21.12
CA CYS A 187 2.12 -13.51 20.70
C CYS A 187 3.61 -13.25 20.42
N ASP A 188 4.49 -14.23 20.67
CA ASP A 188 5.90 -14.19 20.27
C ASP A 188 6.12 -14.80 18.87
N ASP A 189 5.13 -15.54 18.33
CA ASP A 189 5.17 -16.06 16.96
C ASP A 189 4.75 -14.99 15.94
N TYR A 190 5.70 -14.56 15.11
CA TYR A 190 5.43 -13.60 14.05
C TYR A 190 4.44 -14.08 12.99
N GLN A 191 4.23 -15.39 12.80
CA GLN A 191 3.17 -15.88 11.91
C GLN A 191 1.78 -15.54 12.46
N VAL A 192 1.58 -15.71 13.76
CA VAL A 192 0.35 -15.33 14.47
C VAL A 192 0.17 -13.82 14.40
N ILE A 193 1.22 -13.04 14.67
CA ILE A 193 1.18 -11.57 14.58
C ILE A 193 0.82 -11.09 13.17
N ASP A 194 1.41 -11.69 12.14
CA ASP A 194 1.16 -11.34 10.74
C ASP A 194 -0.27 -11.73 10.31
N GLN A 195 -0.82 -12.82 10.85
CA GLN A 195 -2.22 -13.22 10.68
C GLN A 195 -3.16 -12.19 11.31
N ILE A 196 -2.91 -11.77 12.56
CA ILE A 196 -3.70 -10.71 13.22
C ILE A 196 -3.60 -9.41 12.43
N ALA A 197 -2.41 -9.04 11.95
CA ALA A 197 -2.21 -7.84 11.14
C ALA A 197 -3.04 -7.87 9.84
N ARG A 198 -3.08 -9.01 9.15
CA ARG A 198 -3.90 -9.20 7.95
C ARG A 198 -5.40 -9.08 8.26
N ILE A 199 -5.88 -9.74 9.31
CA ILE A 199 -7.28 -9.65 9.74
C ILE A 199 -7.62 -8.22 10.15
N ASN A 200 -6.70 -7.51 10.81
CA ASN A 200 -6.89 -6.10 11.15
C ASN A 200 -7.07 -5.26 9.88
N VAL A 201 -6.26 -5.44 8.83
CA VAL A 201 -6.47 -4.74 7.55
C VAL A 201 -7.87 -5.00 7.00
N LEU A 202 -8.34 -6.24 7.01
CA LEU A 202 -9.71 -6.58 6.56
C LEU A 202 -10.78 -5.88 7.42
N ASN A 203 -10.62 -5.88 8.74
CA ASN A 203 -11.52 -5.17 9.66
C ASN A 203 -11.53 -3.66 9.41
N GLN A 204 -10.37 -3.05 9.14
CA GLN A 204 -10.28 -1.63 8.81
C GLN A 204 -10.92 -1.32 7.45
N MET A 205 -10.77 -2.20 6.46
CA MET A 205 -11.48 -2.08 5.18
C MET A 205 -12.99 -2.14 5.37
N GLN A 206 -13.49 -3.11 6.14
CA GLN A 206 -14.91 -3.23 6.46
C GLN A 206 -15.42 -1.97 7.17
N ALA A 207 -14.66 -1.44 8.13
CA ALA A 207 -14.99 -0.21 8.82
C ALA A 207 -15.11 1.01 7.87
N ILE A 208 -14.29 1.09 6.82
CA ILE A 208 -14.40 2.14 5.79
C ILE A 208 -15.74 2.00 5.05
N TYR A 209 -16.09 0.79 4.60
CA TYR A 209 -17.36 0.54 3.90
C TYR A 209 -18.57 0.88 4.79
N ASP A 210 -18.52 0.53 6.07
CA ASP A 210 -19.64 0.72 7.00
C ASP A 210 -19.82 2.20 7.41
N GLN A 211 -18.71 2.94 7.55
CA GLN A 211 -18.73 4.29 8.12
C GLN A 211 -18.74 5.41 7.07
N SER A 212 -18.47 5.11 5.80
CA SER A 212 -18.52 6.11 4.72
C SER A 212 -19.39 5.63 3.55
N PRO A 213 -20.67 6.02 3.52
CA PRO A 213 -21.52 5.80 2.35
C PRO A 213 -20.92 6.40 1.08
N ALA A 214 -20.27 7.57 1.16
CA ALA A 214 -19.64 8.23 0.01
C ALA A 214 -18.56 7.35 -0.64
N LEU A 215 -17.67 6.76 0.16
CA LEU A 215 -16.61 5.89 -0.36
C LEU A 215 -17.18 4.55 -0.86
N SER A 216 -18.16 4.00 -0.14
CA SER A 216 -18.87 2.78 -0.54
C SER A 216 -19.57 2.93 -1.88
N ASP A 217 -20.26 4.05 -2.11
CA ASP A 217 -20.95 4.34 -3.37
C ASP A 217 -19.97 4.51 -4.52
N LEU A 218 -18.86 5.23 -4.32
CA LEU A 218 -17.81 5.36 -5.34
C LEU A 218 -17.18 4.01 -5.69
N ALA A 219 -16.98 3.14 -4.70
CA ALA A 219 -16.45 1.79 -4.91
C ALA A 219 -17.45 0.91 -5.67
N ALA A 220 -18.75 0.98 -5.32
CA ALA A 220 -19.81 0.24 -6.01
C ALA A 220 -19.98 0.68 -7.47
N GLN A 221 -19.72 1.96 -7.77
CA GLN A 221 -19.73 2.52 -9.12
C GLN A 221 -18.46 2.21 -9.93
N GLY A 222 -17.44 1.60 -9.31
CA GLY A 222 -16.14 1.36 -9.94
C GLY A 222 -15.31 2.63 -10.16
N SER A 223 -15.70 3.76 -9.54
CA SER A 223 -14.96 5.03 -9.64
C SER A 223 -13.70 5.02 -8.79
N ILE A 224 -13.72 4.27 -7.69
CA ILE A 224 -12.55 3.94 -6.88
C ILE A 224 -12.48 2.45 -6.59
N ARG A 225 -11.32 1.97 -6.16
CA ARG A 225 -11.17 0.64 -5.56
C ARG A 225 -10.60 0.77 -4.15
N ILE A 226 -11.11 -0.04 -3.22
CA ILE A 226 -10.56 -0.16 -1.85
C ILE A 226 -9.86 -1.51 -1.77
N VAL A 227 -8.55 -1.49 -1.50
CA VAL A 227 -7.69 -2.68 -1.55
C VAL A 227 -6.96 -2.84 -0.22
N GLY A 228 -6.85 -4.09 0.23
CA GLY A 228 -6.02 -4.46 1.37
C GLY A 228 -4.63 -4.88 0.91
N ALA A 229 -3.62 -4.57 1.71
CA ALA A 229 -2.26 -5.01 1.46
C ALA A 229 -1.51 -5.40 2.74
N MET A 230 -0.53 -6.29 2.58
CA MET A 230 0.45 -6.64 3.60
C MET A 230 1.85 -6.46 3.05
N HIS A 231 2.62 -5.56 3.66
CA HIS A 231 4.04 -5.35 3.37
C HIS A 231 4.91 -6.24 4.26
N ASN A 232 5.71 -7.10 3.65
CA ASN A 232 6.74 -7.85 4.36
C ASN A 232 7.98 -6.97 4.51
N ILE A 233 8.23 -6.45 5.72
CA ILE A 233 9.32 -5.50 5.97
C ILE A 233 10.72 -6.09 5.76
N ASN A 234 10.86 -7.42 5.79
CA ASN A 234 12.16 -8.09 5.62
C ASN A 234 12.51 -8.26 4.14
N THR A 235 11.51 -8.56 3.30
CA THR A 235 11.71 -8.84 1.88
C THR A 235 11.35 -7.67 0.97
N GLY A 236 10.65 -6.66 1.50
CA GLY A 236 10.10 -5.55 0.73
C GLY A 236 8.88 -5.92 -0.11
N ASN A 237 8.40 -7.17 -0.06
CA ASN A 237 7.27 -7.62 -0.87
C ASN A 237 5.94 -7.14 -0.32
N VAL A 238 5.06 -6.65 -1.20
CA VAL A 238 3.68 -6.32 -0.87
C VAL A 238 2.74 -7.31 -1.53
N THR A 239 1.89 -7.96 -0.73
CA THR A 239 0.77 -8.78 -1.22
C THR A 239 -0.53 -7.99 -1.13
N PHE A 240 -1.41 -8.12 -2.12
CA PHE A 240 -2.66 -7.38 -2.23
C PHE A 240 -3.85 -8.32 -2.20
N PHE A 241 -4.98 -7.85 -1.67
CA PHE A 241 -6.21 -8.63 -1.55
C PHE A 241 -7.47 -7.76 -1.56
N ASP A 242 -8.59 -8.37 -1.94
CA ASP A 242 -9.91 -7.73 -1.93
C ASP A 242 -10.53 -7.68 -0.52
N LYS A 243 -11.74 -7.11 -0.43
CA LYS A 243 -12.49 -7.00 0.82
C LYS A 243 -12.86 -8.34 1.48
N ASN A 244 -12.81 -9.44 0.73
CA ASN A 244 -13.05 -10.79 1.24
C ASN A 244 -11.75 -11.51 1.62
N GLY A 245 -10.60 -10.83 1.49
CA GLY A 245 -9.28 -11.42 1.72
C GLY A 245 -8.76 -12.28 0.58
N SER A 246 -9.42 -12.28 -0.58
CA SER A 246 -8.96 -13.01 -1.76
C SER A 246 -7.75 -12.31 -2.37
N PRO A 247 -6.67 -13.02 -2.71
CA PRO A 247 -5.50 -12.41 -3.35
C PRO A 247 -5.87 -11.69 -4.66
N LEU A 248 -5.25 -10.54 -4.91
CA LEU A 248 -5.35 -9.82 -6.18
C LEU A 248 -4.06 -10.04 -6.98
N SER A 249 -4.14 -10.88 -8.00
CA SER A 249 -3.01 -11.22 -8.88
C SER A 249 -2.64 -10.05 -9.80
N LEU A 250 -1.47 -10.11 -10.44
CA LEU A 250 -1.01 -9.07 -11.38
C LEU A 250 -1.86 -8.98 -12.66
N ASN A 251 -2.78 -9.93 -12.89
CA ASN A 251 -3.57 -10.04 -14.11
C ASN A 251 -5.09 -10.03 -13.85
N ASP A 252 -5.53 -9.72 -12.63
CA ASP A 252 -6.95 -9.66 -12.24
C ASP A 252 -7.56 -8.30 -12.51
#